data_AF-A0A5E6NAE3-F1
#
_entry.id   AF-A0A5E6NAE3-F1
#
_cell.length_a   1.000
_cell.length_b   1.000
_cell.length_c   1.000
_cell.angle_alpha   90.00
_cell.angle_beta   90.00
_cell.angle_gamma   90.00
#
_symmetry.space_group_name_H-M   'P 1'
#
loop_
_entity.id
_entity.type
_entity.pdbx_description
1 polymer ?
#
loop_
_entity_poly.entity_id
_entity_poly.type
_entity_poly.pdbx_seq_one_letter_code
_entity_poly.pdbx_strand_id
1 'polypeptide(L)'
;MEDVVKGYNDLKAQGSDFKVPDGSNADEMNAFYDKLGRPETPDDYGFDIGEYDKEDSYSAFRESAHKHGLTPAQAEGLYKDGDTLAKKYQSEMEASIKEQNEKTLGELKQEWGKDYDNRMEDARKAFKDMGLEEDV
;
A
#
# COMPACT_ATOMS: atom_id res chain seq x y z
N MET A 1 -2.40 40.29 -41.38
CA MET A 1 -3.65 39.72 -40.82
C MET A 1 -3.67 38.20 -40.94
N GLU A 2 -3.23 37.62 -42.06
CA GLU A 2 -3.10 36.16 -42.23
C GLU A 2 -2.19 35.49 -41.19
N ASP A 3 -1.04 36.07 -40.87
CA ASP A 3 -0.12 35.49 -39.87
C ASP A 3 -0.71 35.41 -38.45
N VAL A 4 -1.60 36.36 -38.11
CA VAL A 4 -2.29 36.39 -36.80
C VAL A 4 -3.41 35.34 -36.75
N VAL A 5 -4.12 35.15 -37.87
CA VAL A 5 -5.15 34.11 -38.00
C VAL A 5 -4.52 32.72 -37.99
N LYS A 6 -3.38 32.54 -38.66
CA LYS A 6 -2.60 31.30 -38.64
C LYS A 6 -2.06 31.01 -37.23
N GLY A 7 -1.41 31.99 -36.61
CA GLY A 7 -0.92 31.86 -35.23
C GLY A 7 -2.03 31.54 -34.22
N TYR A 8 -3.22 32.11 -34.38
CA TYR A 8 -4.39 31.80 -33.54
C TYR A 8 -4.92 30.39 -33.76
N ASN A 9 -4.98 29.92 -35.01
CA ASN A 9 -5.42 28.56 -35.32
C ASN A 9 -4.39 27.51 -34.84
N ASP A 10 -3.10 27.81 -34.95
CA ASP A 10 -2.04 26.94 -34.45
C ASP A 10 -2.03 26.88 -32.91
N LEU A 11 -2.24 28.01 -32.22
CA LEU A 11 -2.43 28.07 -30.77
C LEU A 11 -3.67 27.33 -30.30
N LYS A 12 -4.78 27.45 -31.03
CA LYS A 12 -6.01 26.70 -30.76
C LYS A 12 -5.79 25.21 -30.97
N ALA A 13 -5.10 24.81 -32.03
CA ALA A 13 -4.73 23.41 -32.26
C ALA A 13 -3.83 22.85 -31.14
N GLN A 14 -2.87 23.64 -30.65
CA GLN A 14 -2.02 23.27 -29.51
C GLN A 14 -2.77 23.20 -28.17
N GLY A 15 -3.82 24.02 -27.99
CA GLY A 15 -4.59 24.10 -26.75
C GLY A 15 -5.80 23.16 -26.65
N SER A 16 -6.18 22.46 -27.73
CA SER A 16 -7.48 21.74 -27.81
C SER A 16 -7.39 20.20 -27.81
N ASP A 17 -6.20 19.61 -27.84
CA ASP A 17 -6.06 18.19 -28.21
C ASP A 17 -6.00 17.21 -27.02
N PHE A 18 -6.21 17.73 -25.80
CA PHE A 18 -6.34 16.96 -24.58
C PHE A 18 -7.82 16.79 -24.22
N LYS A 19 -8.53 15.96 -24.99
CA LYS A 19 -9.88 15.52 -24.65
C LYS A 19 -9.78 14.52 -23.50
N VAL A 20 -10.33 14.88 -22.34
CA VAL A 20 -10.53 13.94 -21.23
C VAL A 20 -11.70 13.04 -21.60
N PRO A 21 -11.52 11.71 -21.71
CA PRO A 21 -12.62 10.80 -22.01
C PRO A 21 -13.59 10.70 -20.82
N ASP A 22 -14.84 10.33 -21.08
CA ASP A 22 -15.87 10.16 -20.06
C ASP A 22 -15.82 8.79 -19.37
N GLY A 23 -14.88 7.93 -19.76
CA GLY A 23 -14.70 6.57 -19.23
C GLY A 23 -15.57 5.50 -19.88
N SER A 24 -16.42 5.84 -20.86
CA SER A 24 -17.31 4.87 -21.53
C SER A 24 -16.63 4.04 -22.61
N ASN A 25 -15.51 4.51 -23.16
CA ASN A 25 -14.75 3.87 -24.23
C ASN A 25 -13.32 3.54 -23.77
N ALA A 26 -12.99 2.25 -23.78
CA ALA A 26 -11.68 1.75 -23.34
C ALA A 26 -10.52 2.21 -24.24
N ASP A 27 -10.72 2.34 -25.54
CA ASP A 27 -9.68 2.77 -26.48
C ASP A 27 -9.37 4.26 -26.29
N GLU A 28 -10.40 5.08 -26.06
CA GLU A 28 -10.21 6.50 -25.73
C GLU A 28 -9.47 6.66 -24.39
N MET A 29 -9.80 5.83 -23.40
CA MET A 29 -9.08 5.81 -22.12
C MET A 29 -7.64 5.36 -22.26
N ASN A 30 -7.35 4.33 -23.06
CA ASN A 30 -5.99 3.87 -23.30
C ASN A 30 -5.14 4.96 -23.96
N ALA A 31 -5.63 5.57 -25.04
CA ALA A 31 -4.93 6.66 -25.70
C ALA A 31 -4.71 7.87 -24.77
N PHE A 32 -5.65 8.12 -23.87
CA PHE A 32 -5.52 9.15 -22.84
C PHE A 32 -4.43 8.82 -21.82
N TYR A 33 -4.38 7.59 -21.31
CA TYR A 33 -3.36 7.14 -20.38
C TYR A 33 -1.96 7.16 -21.00
N ASP A 34 -1.84 6.77 -22.28
CA ASP A 34 -0.57 6.81 -23.00
C ASP A 34 -0.09 8.27 -23.17
N LYS A 35 -1.01 9.21 -23.46
CA LYS A 35 -0.69 10.66 -23.48
C LYS A 35 -0.29 11.20 -22.10
N LEU A 36 -0.84 10.66 -21.01
CA LEU A 36 -0.47 11.04 -19.65
C LEU A 36 0.90 10.52 -19.24
N GLY A 37 1.44 9.52 -19.95
CA GLY A 37 2.73 8.91 -19.63
C GLY A 37 2.61 7.66 -18.77
N ARG A 38 1.50 6.90 -18.88
CA ARG A 38 1.48 5.51 -18.43
C ARG A 38 2.57 4.72 -19.17
N PRO A 39 3.33 3.84 -18.50
CA PRO A 39 4.28 2.95 -19.19
C PRO A 39 3.61 1.98 -20.18
N GLU A 40 4.37 1.49 -21.15
CA GLU A 40 3.84 0.54 -22.16
C GLU A 40 3.35 -0.75 -21.52
N THR A 41 4.11 -1.28 -20.55
CA THR A 41 3.76 -2.49 -19.80
C THR A 41 3.80 -2.27 -18.28
N PRO A 42 3.12 -3.10 -17.48
CA PRO A 42 3.27 -3.08 -16.02
C PRO A 42 4.73 -3.23 -15.55
N ASP A 43 5.56 -3.97 -16.29
CA ASP A 43 6.95 -4.21 -15.88
C ASP A 43 7.84 -2.97 -15.99
N ASP A 44 7.41 -1.96 -16.74
CA ASP A 44 8.18 -0.74 -16.99
C ASP A 44 8.06 0.30 -15.84
N TYR A 45 7.29 0.00 -14.79
CA TYR A 45 7.34 0.77 -13.55
C TYR A 45 8.66 0.52 -12.82
N GLY A 46 9.68 1.33 -13.12
CA GLY A 46 11.04 1.17 -12.61
C GLY A 46 11.38 1.95 -11.34
N PHE A 47 10.59 1.81 -10.27
CA PHE A 47 10.89 2.45 -8.98
C PHE A 47 11.25 1.45 -7.90
N ASP A 48 12.09 1.88 -6.96
CA ASP A 48 12.63 1.04 -5.88
C ASP A 48 11.53 0.62 -4.89
N ILE A 49 11.42 -0.68 -4.67
CA ILE A 49 10.44 -1.33 -3.80
C ILE A 49 10.99 -1.64 -2.41
N GLY A 50 12.27 -1.34 -2.16
CA GLY A 50 12.93 -1.68 -0.90
C GLY A 50 13.12 -3.18 -0.70
N GLU A 51 13.89 -3.54 0.33
CA GLU A 51 14.28 -4.94 0.58
C GLU A 51 13.17 -5.84 1.16
N TYR A 52 12.10 -5.25 1.68
CA TYR A 52 11.09 -5.98 2.48
C TYR A 52 9.79 -6.25 1.74
N ASP A 53 9.62 -5.70 0.54
CA ASP A 53 8.42 -5.96 -0.24
C ASP A 53 8.48 -7.28 -0.98
N LYS A 54 7.38 -8.02 -0.89
CA LYS A 54 7.23 -9.29 -1.61
C LYS A 54 7.03 -8.98 -3.09
N GLU A 55 7.84 -9.59 -3.94
CA GLU A 55 7.76 -9.49 -5.40
C GLU A 55 6.31 -9.67 -5.92
N ASP A 56 5.54 -10.58 -5.31
CA ASP A 56 4.13 -10.82 -5.66
C ASP A 56 3.21 -9.60 -5.40
N SER A 57 3.39 -8.92 -4.27
CA SER A 57 2.62 -7.71 -3.92
C SER A 57 2.97 -6.56 -4.85
N TYR A 58 4.24 -6.45 -5.21
CA TYR A 58 4.68 -5.43 -6.15
C TYR A 58 4.18 -5.69 -7.58
N SER A 59 4.21 -6.94 -8.04
CA SER A 59 3.65 -7.33 -9.35
C SER A 59 2.17 -6.96 -9.45
N ALA A 60 1.38 -7.31 -8.43
CA ALA A 60 -0.04 -6.95 -8.38
C ALA A 60 -0.29 -5.43 -8.38
N PHE A 61 0.57 -4.66 -7.70
CA PHE A 61 0.49 -3.21 -7.72
C PHE A 61 0.78 -2.64 -9.12
N ARG A 62 1.84 -3.11 -9.79
CA ARG A 62 2.21 -2.68 -11.15
C ARG A 62 1.10 -2.96 -12.16
N GLU A 63 0.48 -4.14 -12.09
CA GLU A 63 -0.69 -4.48 -12.91
C GLU A 63 -1.86 -3.51 -12.67
N SER A 64 -2.13 -3.18 -11.41
CA SER A 64 -3.17 -2.22 -11.03
C SER A 64 -2.86 -0.81 -11.54
N ALA A 65 -1.63 -0.35 -11.35
CA ALA A 65 -1.17 0.96 -11.79
C ALA A 65 -1.31 1.13 -13.31
N HIS A 66 -0.91 0.11 -14.08
CA HIS A 66 -1.05 0.11 -15.54
C HIS A 66 -2.51 0.13 -15.98
N LYS A 67 -3.33 -0.73 -15.38
CA LYS A 67 -4.78 -0.78 -15.63
C LYS A 67 -5.46 0.56 -15.37
N HIS A 68 -5.00 1.30 -14.37
CA HIS A 68 -5.57 2.58 -13.96
C HIS A 68 -4.89 3.81 -14.57
N GLY A 69 -3.94 3.63 -15.50
CA GLY A 69 -3.37 4.77 -16.21
C GLY A 69 -2.38 5.60 -15.41
N LEU A 70 -1.83 5.06 -14.31
CA LEU A 70 -0.95 5.83 -13.45
C LEU A 70 0.38 6.11 -14.15
N THR A 71 0.85 7.35 -14.03
CA THR A 71 2.22 7.70 -14.41
C THR A 71 3.23 7.07 -13.43
N PRO A 72 4.51 6.89 -13.82
CA PRO A 72 5.54 6.36 -12.91
C PRO A 72 5.63 7.10 -11.58
N ALA A 73 5.57 8.44 -11.61
CA ALA A 73 5.66 9.26 -10.40
C ALA A 73 4.43 9.09 -9.48
N GLN A 74 3.24 8.95 -10.05
CA GLN A 74 2.02 8.68 -9.28
C GLN A 74 2.05 7.28 -8.67
N ALA A 75 2.48 6.28 -9.44
CA ALA A 75 2.60 4.90 -8.99
C ALA A 75 3.62 4.80 -7.84
N GLU A 76 4.80 5.40 -7.99
CA GLU A 76 5.83 5.44 -6.96
C GLU A 76 5.34 6.14 -5.68
N GLY A 77 4.67 7.30 -5.81
CA GLY A 77 4.14 8.03 -4.67
C GLY A 77 3.08 7.23 -3.90
N LEU A 78 2.10 6.67 -4.60
CA LEU A 78 1.04 5.87 -4.00
C LEU A 78 1.58 4.60 -3.33
N TYR A 79 2.61 4.00 -3.92
CA TYR A 79 3.28 2.84 -3.35
C TYR A 79 3.95 3.19 -2.01
N LYS A 80 4.75 4.27 -1.98
CA LYS A 80 5.44 4.75 -0.77
C LYS A 80 4.47 5.18 0.34
N ASP A 81 3.36 5.83 -0.04
CA ASP A 81 2.31 6.22 0.90
C ASP A 81 1.63 4.97 1.49
N GLY A 82 1.36 3.96 0.64
CA GLY A 82 0.81 2.67 1.04
C GLY A 82 1.71 1.92 2.02
N ASP A 83 3.00 1.81 1.72
CA ASP A 83 4.01 1.20 2.60
C ASP A 83 4.11 1.94 3.95
N THR A 84 4.15 3.27 3.92
CA THR A 84 4.15 4.10 5.14
C THR A 84 2.92 3.84 6.00
N LEU A 85 1.74 3.76 5.38
CA LEU A 85 0.49 3.48 6.07
C LEU A 85 0.46 2.05 6.63
N ALA A 86 0.94 1.06 5.88
CA ALA A 86 1.03 -0.32 6.33
C ALA A 86 1.93 -0.46 7.56
N LYS A 87 3.13 0.15 7.53
CA LYS A 87 4.05 0.20 8.67
C LYS A 87 3.43 0.85 9.89
N LYS A 88 2.70 1.96 9.70
CA LYS A 88 1.97 2.62 10.77
C LYS A 88 0.93 1.68 11.40
N TYR A 89 0.09 1.03 10.58
CA TYR A 89 -0.91 0.09 11.09
C TYR A 89 -0.29 -1.10 11.81
N GLN A 90 0.82 -1.63 11.31
CA GLN A 90 1.55 -2.70 11.99
C GLN A 90 2.03 -2.25 13.37
N SER A 91 2.64 -1.07 13.47
CA SER A 91 3.09 -0.51 14.75
C SER A 91 1.93 -0.25 15.72
N GLU A 92 0.81 0.27 15.23
CA GLU A 92 -0.41 0.47 16.04
C GLU A 92 -0.99 -0.87 16.54
N MET A 93 -0.98 -1.89 15.71
CA MET A 93 -1.42 -3.24 16.07
C MET A 93 -0.50 -3.87 17.12
N GLU A 94 0.82 -3.78 16.96
CA GLU A 94 1.80 -4.26 17.93
C GLU A 94 1.65 -3.56 19.29
N ALA A 95 1.44 -2.23 19.28
CA ALA A 95 1.17 -1.46 20.48
C ALA A 95 -0.13 -1.89 21.16
N SER A 96 -1.21 -2.12 20.39
CA SER A 96 -2.50 -2.57 20.91
C SER A 96 -2.41 -3.97 21.52
N ILE A 97 -1.70 -4.91 20.88
CA ILE A 97 -1.46 -6.25 21.41
C ILE A 97 -0.69 -6.16 22.73
N LYS A 98 0.37 -5.34 22.79
CA LYS A 98 1.14 -5.14 24.01
C LYS A 98 0.30 -4.56 25.15
N GLU A 99 -0.50 -3.53 24.87
CA GLU A 99 -1.40 -2.92 25.87
C GLU A 99 -2.42 -3.94 26.39
N GLN A 100 -3.03 -4.73 25.50
CA GLN A 100 -3.96 -5.79 25.89
C GLN A 100 -3.28 -6.84 26.77
N ASN A 101 -2.08 -7.29 26.39
CA ASN A 101 -1.32 -8.24 27.18
C ASN A 101 -0.99 -7.69 28.58
N GLU A 102 -0.49 -6.45 28.69
CA GLU A 102 -0.20 -5.82 29.97
C GLU A 102 -1.45 -5.69 30.84
N LYS A 103 -2.60 -5.34 30.25
CA LYS A 103 -3.88 -5.27 30.95
C LYS A 103 -4.30 -6.65 31.47
N THR A 104 -4.29 -7.67 30.61
CA THR A 104 -4.65 -9.04 31.00
C THR A 104 -3.74 -9.59 32.09
N LEU A 105 -2.42 -9.36 32.00
CA LEU A 105 -1.49 -9.77 33.05
C LEU A 105 -1.74 -9.02 34.37
N GLY A 106 -2.11 -7.74 34.30
CA GLY A 106 -2.52 -6.95 35.47
C GLY A 106 -3.78 -7.51 36.14
N GLU A 107 -4.80 -7.85 35.35
CA GLU A 107 -6.05 -8.46 35.83
C GLU A 107 -5.80 -9.83 36.49
N LEU A 108 -5.00 -10.69 35.86
CA LEU A 108 -4.63 -12.00 36.41
C LEU A 108 -3.85 -11.85 37.74
N LYS A 109 -2.94 -10.87 37.82
CA LYS A 109 -2.19 -10.60 39.06
C LYS A 109 -3.11 -10.10 40.17
N GLN A 110 -4.12 -9.31 39.84
CA GLN A 110 -5.13 -8.87 40.81
C GLN A 110 -6.02 -10.03 41.28
N GLU A 111 -6.42 -10.92 40.38
CA GLU A 111 -7.28 -12.08 40.68
C GLU A 111 -6.56 -13.13 41.53
N TRP A 112 -5.34 -13.49 41.16
CA TRP A 112 -4.60 -14.60 41.78
C TRP A 112 -3.72 -14.15 42.95
N GLY A 113 -3.39 -12.86 43.04
CA GLY A 113 -2.62 -12.29 44.14
C GLY A 113 -1.29 -13.01 44.33
N LYS A 114 -1.11 -13.64 45.50
CA LYS A 114 0.14 -14.35 45.85
C LYS A 114 0.36 -15.63 45.05
N ASP A 115 -0.71 -16.23 44.52
CA ASP A 115 -0.62 -17.48 43.75
C ASP A 115 -0.34 -17.25 42.26
N TYR A 116 -0.21 -15.99 41.84
CA TYR A 116 -0.02 -15.63 40.44
C TYR A 116 1.18 -16.35 39.80
N ASP A 117 2.35 -16.29 40.44
CA ASP A 117 3.57 -16.87 39.88
C ASP A 117 3.47 -18.39 39.74
N ASN A 118 2.89 -19.08 40.73
CA ASN A 118 2.67 -20.53 40.68
C ASN A 118 1.74 -20.92 39.53
N ARG A 119 0.63 -20.19 39.35
CA ARG A 119 -0.34 -20.46 38.27
C ARG A 119 0.24 -20.19 36.89
N MET A 120 1.08 -19.16 36.75
CA MET A 120 1.80 -18.89 35.49
C MET A 120 2.85 -19.98 35.19
N GLU A 121 3.52 -20.52 36.20
CA GLU A 121 4.46 -21.63 36.03
C GLU A 121 3.74 -22.91 35.59
N ASP A 122 2.60 -23.22 36.20
CA ASP A 122 1.77 -24.37 35.81
C ASP A 122 1.23 -24.22 34.38
N ALA A 123 0.79 -23.01 34.00
CA ALA A 123 0.35 -22.71 32.64
C ALA A 123 1.49 -22.92 31.62
N ARG A 124 2.70 -22.41 31.89
CA ARG A 124 3.86 -22.60 31.01
C ARG A 124 4.23 -24.07 30.84
N LYS A 125 4.20 -24.86 31.93
CA LYS A 125 4.45 -26.31 31.88
C LYS A 125 3.41 -27.01 31.00
N ALA A 126 2.13 -26.69 31.17
CA ALA A 126 1.06 -27.25 30.36
C ALA A 126 1.21 -26.90 28.86
N PHE A 127 1.56 -25.66 28.52
CA PHE A 127 1.84 -25.24 27.14
C PHE A 127 2.99 -26.05 26.51
N LYS A 128 4.08 -26.23 27.28
CA LYS A 128 5.22 -27.03 26.85
C LYS A 128 4.86 -28.50 26.64
N ASP A 129 4.08 -29.08 27.55
CA ASP A 129 3.63 -30.48 27.46
C ASP A 129 2.70 -30.71 26.26
N MET A 130 2.00 -29.67 25.80
CA MET A 130 1.18 -29.69 24.59
C MET A 130 1.99 -29.50 23.29
N GLY A 131 3.30 -29.31 23.37
CA GLY A 131 4.16 -29.05 22.21
C GLY A 131 3.93 -27.70 21.54
N LEU A 132 3.29 -26.77 22.27
CA LEU A 132 3.07 -25.39 21.85
C LEU A 132 4.22 -24.53 22.42
N GLU A 133 5.45 -24.77 21.96
CA GLU A 133 6.54 -23.85 22.25
C GLU A 133 6.32 -22.57 21.42
N GLU A 134 6.25 -21.42 22.10
CA GLU A 134 6.47 -20.14 21.44
C GLU A 134 7.97 -20.01 21.18
N ASP A 135 8.37 -19.93 19.92
CA ASP A 135 9.63 -19.29 19.54
C ASP A 135 9.46 -17.78 19.84
N VAL A 136 9.82 -17.35 21.06
CA VAL A 136 9.98 -15.93 21.42
C VAL A 136 11.45 -15.62 21.65
#